data_AF-A0A2U1K8U0-F1
#
_entry.id   AF-A0A2U1K8U0-F1
#
_cell.length_a   1.000
_cell.length_b   1.000
_cell.length_c   1.000
_cell.angle_alpha   90.00
_cell.angle_beta   90.00
_cell.angle_gamma   90.00
#
_symmetry.space_group_name_H-M   'P 1'
#
loop_
_entity.id
_entity.type
_entity.pdbx_description
1 polymer ?
#
loop_
_entity_poly.entity_id
_entity_poly.type
_entity_poly.pdbx_seq_one_letter_code
_entity_poly.pdbx_strand_id
1 'polypeptide(L)'
;MWRIKQFMPKEKSGLEGRMIDVGNLKIHVRNVIAEGGFSCVYLAQDALNGSKQYALKHMICNDEESLELVRKEIRVMKSLQGHPNVVTLCAQTILDMGRTKEALLVMEYCDKSMVSVLESRGAGFFEEKQILLMFRDICNAVFAMHCQSPPIAHR
;
A
#
# COMPACT_ATOMS: atom_id res chain seq x y z
N MET A 1 -39.75 -21.47 -6.88
CA MET A 1 -39.49 -20.32 -7.77
C MET A 1 -38.29 -19.56 -7.22
N TRP A 2 -37.08 -19.87 -7.70
CA TRP A 2 -35.86 -19.22 -7.25
C TRP A 2 -35.59 -18.02 -8.16
N ARG A 3 -35.77 -16.80 -7.63
CA ARG A 3 -35.39 -15.57 -8.32
C ARG A 3 -33.87 -15.44 -8.30
N ILE A 4 -33.25 -15.76 -9.43
CA ILE A 4 -31.86 -15.39 -9.73
C ILE A 4 -31.82 -13.86 -9.65
N LYS A 5 -31.17 -13.32 -8.60
CA LYS A 5 -30.87 -11.89 -8.53
C LYS A 5 -30.00 -11.57 -9.75
N GLN A 6 -30.52 -10.73 -10.63
CA GLN A 6 -29.79 -10.19 -11.78
C GLN A 6 -28.42 -9.70 -11.32
N PHE A 7 -27.38 -10.14 -12.03
CA PHE A 7 -26.05 -9.56 -11.98
C PHE A 7 -26.19 -8.05 -12.16
N MET A 8 -26.09 -7.31 -11.05
CA MET A 8 -25.83 -5.88 -11.14
C MET A 8 -24.44 -5.74 -11.77
N PRO A 9 -24.27 -4.97 -12.85
CA PRO A 9 -22.94 -4.69 -13.36
C PRO A 9 -22.17 -3.97 -12.23
N LYS A 10 -21.04 -4.55 -11.79
CA LYS A 10 -20.11 -3.84 -10.90
C LYS A 10 -19.78 -2.51 -11.59
N GLU A 11 -20.19 -1.39 -11.00
CA GLU A 11 -19.72 -0.08 -11.44
C GLU A 11 -18.19 -0.12 -11.47
N LYS A 12 -17.58 0.40 -12.53
CA LYS A 12 -16.12 0.57 -12.61
C LYS A 12 -15.69 1.69 -11.66
N SER A 13 -15.80 1.49 -10.34
CA SER A 13 -15.40 2.45 -9.31
C SER A 13 -13.90 2.33 -8.98
N GLY A 14 -13.05 2.24 -10.01
CA GLY A 14 -11.60 2.18 -9.87
C GLY A 14 -10.94 3.52 -10.19
N LEU A 15 -9.77 3.75 -9.61
CA LEU A 15 -8.91 4.88 -9.97
C LEU A 15 -8.05 4.63 -11.23
N GLU A 16 -8.05 3.41 -11.76
CA GLU A 16 -7.27 3.01 -12.94
C GLU A 16 -7.52 3.93 -14.15
N GLY A 17 -6.43 4.35 -14.79
CA GLY A 17 -6.42 5.27 -15.94
C GLY A 17 -6.54 6.75 -15.58
N ARG A 18 -6.80 7.10 -14.31
CA ARG A 18 -6.93 8.49 -13.87
C ARG A 18 -5.58 9.13 -13.61
N MET A 19 -5.52 10.44 -13.79
CA MET A 19 -4.42 11.28 -13.33
C MET A 19 -4.87 11.97 -12.04
N ILE A 20 -4.08 11.83 -10.97
CA ILE A 20 -4.46 12.27 -9.62
C ILE A 20 -3.32 13.06 -9.01
N ASP A 21 -3.66 14.18 -8.38
CA ASP A 21 -2.75 14.95 -7.53
C ASP A 21 -2.87 14.45 -6.09
N VAL A 22 -1.76 13.97 -5.53
CA VAL A 22 -1.65 13.46 -4.15
C VAL A 22 -0.54 14.22 -3.45
N GLY A 23 -0.91 15.17 -2.58
CA GLY A 23 0.05 16.05 -1.92
C GLY A 23 0.86 16.85 -2.95
N ASN A 24 2.16 16.64 -2.98
CA ASN A 24 3.09 17.27 -3.92
C ASN A 24 3.38 16.44 -5.19
N LEU A 25 2.74 15.27 -5.35
CA LEU A 25 2.95 14.38 -6.49
C LEU A 25 1.75 14.39 -7.43
N LYS A 26 2.03 14.40 -8.73
CA LYS A 26 1.04 14.14 -9.77
C LYS A 26 1.34 12.78 -10.37
N ILE A 27 0.38 11.87 -10.30
CA ILE A 27 0.58 10.47 -10.72
C ILE A 27 -0.49 10.03 -11.71
N HIS A 28 -0.09 9.14 -12.63
CA HIS A 28 -1.01 8.42 -13.50
C HIS A 28 -1.22 7.01 -12.95
N VAL A 29 -2.47 6.70 -12.59
CA VAL A 29 -2.84 5.40 -12.02
C VAL A 29 -2.96 4.37 -13.14
N ARG A 30 -2.25 3.25 -12.98
CA ARG A 30 -2.26 2.11 -13.90
C ARG A 30 -3.16 1.01 -13.32
N ASN A 31 -2.78 -0.24 -13.47
CA ASN A 31 -3.55 -1.39 -13.04
C ASN A 31 -3.55 -1.58 -11.51
N VAL A 32 -4.58 -2.27 -11.02
CA VAL A 32 -4.62 -2.82 -9.67
C VAL A 32 -3.51 -3.87 -9.50
N ILE A 33 -2.82 -3.84 -8.36
CA ILE A 33 -1.80 -4.83 -7.97
C ILE A 33 -2.17 -5.60 -6.69
N ALA A 34 -3.07 -5.07 -5.86
CA ALA A 34 -3.65 -5.78 -4.73
C ALA A 34 -5.04 -5.23 -4.38
N GLU A 35 -5.94 -6.09 -3.91
CA GLU A 35 -7.28 -5.71 -3.47
C GLU A 35 -7.59 -6.36 -2.12
N GLY A 36 -8.16 -5.58 -1.20
CA GLY A 36 -8.70 -6.03 0.06
C GLY A 36 -10.10 -5.44 0.27
N GLY A 37 -10.80 -5.84 1.34
CA GLY A 37 -12.21 -5.49 1.53
C GLY A 37 -12.51 -3.99 1.55
N PHE A 38 -11.57 -3.16 2.03
CA PHE A 38 -11.75 -1.70 2.18
C PHE A 38 -10.61 -0.87 1.56
N SER A 39 -9.71 -1.52 0.83
CA SER A 39 -8.55 -0.86 0.24
C SER A 39 -8.11 -1.53 -1.06
N CYS A 40 -7.69 -0.72 -2.02
CA CYS A 40 -7.09 -1.20 -3.26
C CYS A 40 -5.69 -0.59 -3.40
N VAL A 41 -4.73 -1.35 -3.93
CA VAL A 41 -3.39 -0.86 -4.25
C VAL A 41 -3.22 -0.91 -5.76
N TYR A 42 -2.84 0.21 -6.34
CA TYR A 42 -2.59 0.38 -7.76
C TYR A 42 -1.10 0.57 -8.03
N LEU A 43 -0.62 0.07 -9.17
CA LEU A 43 0.60 0.59 -9.76
C LEU A 43 0.31 2.02 -10.26
N ALA A 44 1.22 2.95 -10.01
CA ALA A 44 1.13 4.31 -10.50
C ALA A 44 2.49 4.77 -11.05
N GLN A 45 2.47 5.77 -11.92
CA GLN A 45 3.67 6.39 -12.49
C GLN A 45 3.68 7.88 -12.23
N ASP A 46 4.86 8.44 -12.00
CA ASP A 46 5.06 9.87 -11.93
C ASP A 46 4.66 10.53 -13.26
N ALA A 47 3.87 11.61 -13.20
CA ALA A 47 3.39 12.29 -14.40
C ALA A 47 4.51 13.05 -15.15
N LEU A 48 5.57 13.45 -14.44
CA LEU A 48 6.72 14.15 -15.04
C LEU A 48 7.84 13.18 -15.42
N ASN A 49 7.98 12.07 -14.67
CA ASN A 49 8.98 11.05 -14.93
C ASN A 49 8.36 9.65 -15.07
N GLY A 50 7.99 9.26 -16.29
CA GLY A 50 7.34 7.96 -16.55
C GLY A 50 8.15 6.72 -16.17
N SER A 51 9.47 6.84 -15.92
CA SER A 51 10.30 5.74 -15.41
C SER A 51 10.13 5.52 -13.90
N LYS A 52 9.68 6.54 -13.17
CA LYS A 52 9.49 6.46 -11.73
C LYS A 52 8.10 5.91 -11.43
N GLN A 53 8.08 4.74 -10.80
CA GLN A 53 6.87 4.03 -10.40
C GLN A 53 6.59 4.20 -8.90
N TYR A 54 5.32 4.10 -8.55
CA TYR A 54 4.81 4.15 -7.18
C TYR A 54 3.75 3.08 -6.96
N ALA A 55 3.52 2.72 -5.70
CA ALA A 55 2.32 2.01 -5.27
C ALA A 55 1.35 3.03 -4.66
N LEU A 56 0.15 3.14 -5.21
CA LEU A 56 -0.93 3.98 -4.68
C LEU A 56 -1.90 3.10 -3.89
N LYS A 57 -1.93 3.24 -2.57
CA LYS A 57 -2.97 2.64 -1.73
C LYS A 57 -4.15 3.62 -1.61
N HIS A 58 -5.31 3.17 -2.06
CA HIS A 58 -6.59 3.86 -1.94
C HIS A 58 -7.44 3.16 -0.88
N MET A 59 -7.92 3.91 0.10
CA MET A 59 -8.71 3.40 1.21
C MET A 59 -10.01 4.19 1.33
N ILE A 60 -11.12 3.51 1.52
CA ILE A 60 -12.43 4.12 1.75
C ILE A 60 -12.73 4.06 3.25
N CYS A 61 -12.84 5.22 3.89
CA CYS A 61 -13.17 5.37 5.30
C CYS A 61 -14.67 5.70 5.43
N ASN A 62 -15.43 4.78 6.01
CA ASN A 62 -16.88 4.91 6.18
C ASN A 62 -17.28 5.57 7.52
N ASP A 63 -16.33 5.70 8.44
CA ASP A 63 -16.53 6.21 9.80
C ASP A 63 -15.24 6.87 10.32
N GLU A 64 -15.31 7.48 11.50
CA GLU A 64 -14.16 8.16 12.09
C GLU A 64 -13.11 7.17 12.63
N GLU A 65 -13.51 5.93 12.97
CA GLU A 65 -12.59 4.88 13.44
C GLU A 65 -11.64 4.44 12.32
N SER A 66 -12.18 4.10 11.15
CA SER A 66 -11.41 3.77 9.94
C SER A 66 -10.51 4.91 9.50
N LEU A 67 -10.96 6.17 9.67
CA LEU A 67 -10.13 7.33 9.41
C LEU A 67 -8.98 7.47 10.40
N GLU A 68 -9.20 7.21 11.69
CA GLU A 68 -8.13 7.27 12.68
C GLU A 68 -7.08 6.16 12.47
N LEU A 69 -7.51 4.97 12.01
CA LEU A 69 -6.60 3.91 11.59
C LEU A 69 -5.71 4.36 10.43
N VAL A 70 -6.27 5.02 9.42
CA VAL A 70 -5.50 5.61 8.31
C VAL A 70 -4.53 6.67 8.81
N ARG A 71 -4.97 7.57 9.70
CA ARG A 71 -4.08 8.59 10.28
C ARG A 71 -2.96 7.97 11.09
N LYS A 72 -3.23 6.90 11.84
CA LYS A 72 -2.21 6.13 12.57
C LYS A 72 -1.22 5.48 11.60
N GLU A 73 -1.69 4.85 10.53
CA GLU A 73 -0.85 4.24 9.49
C GLU A 73 0.10 5.29 8.89
N ILE A 74 -0.44 6.44 8.48
CA ILE A 74 0.32 7.60 8.00
C ILE A 74 1.41 8.04 8.99
N ARG A 75 1.07 8.19 10.28
CA ARG A 75 2.01 8.65 11.30
C ARG A 75 3.16 7.67 11.47
N VAL A 76 2.87 6.38 11.50
CA VAL A 76 3.86 5.30 11.63
C VAL A 76 4.80 5.28 10.42
N MET A 77 4.26 5.39 9.19
CA MET A 77 5.09 5.42 7.99
C MET A 77 6.02 6.63 7.97
N LYS A 78 5.54 7.80 8.40
CA LYS A 78 6.37 9.01 8.51
C LYS A 78 7.46 8.88 9.57
N SER A 79 7.19 8.25 10.72
CA SER A 79 8.21 8.09 11.76
C SER A 79 9.33 7.11 11.38
N LEU A 80 9.07 6.22 10.43
CA LEU A 80 10.03 5.22 9.93
C LEU A 80 10.66 5.60 8.58
N GLN A 81 10.35 6.80 8.08
CA GLN A 81 10.82 7.26 6.78
C GLN A 81 12.34 7.27 6.70
N GLY A 82 12.89 6.70 5.62
CA GLY A 82 14.33 6.61 5.39
C GLY A 82 14.99 5.34 5.93
N HIS A 83 14.27 4.48 6.65
CA HIS A 83 14.80 3.18 7.06
C HIS A 83 14.88 2.23 5.84
N PRO A 84 16.03 1.59 5.56
CA PRO A 84 16.24 0.82 4.31
C PRO A 84 15.37 -0.44 4.19
N ASN A 85 14.80 -0.92 5.29
CA ASN A 85 13.92 -2.10 5.33
C ASN A 85 12.43 -1.75 5.53
N VAL A 86 12.04 -0.49 5.40
CA VAL A 86 10.63 -0.04 5.51
C VAL A 86 10.26 0.76 4.28
N VAL A 87 9.11 0.43 3.68
CA VAL A 87 8.57 1.13 2.50
C VAL A 87 8.31 2.61 2.84
N THR A 88 8.82 3.48 1.98
CA THR A 88 8.75 4.93 2.12
C THR A 88 7.39 5.45 1.67
N LEU A 89 6.72 6.22 2.53
CA LEU A 89 5.58 7.06 2.15
C LEU A 89 6.10 8.30 1.40
N CYS A 90 5.82 8.40 0.11
CA CYS A 90 6.26 9.52 -0.74
C CYS A 90 5.29 10.72 -0.65
N ALA A 91 3.98 10.46 -0.64
CA ALA A 91 2.96 11.50 -0.51
C ALA A 91 1.65 10.91 0.02
N GLN A 92 0.74 11.78 0.46
CA GLN A 92 -0.59 11.37 0.91
C GLN A 92 -1.61 12.48 0.69
N THR A 93 -2.89 12.12 0.64
CA THR A 93 -4.01 13.05 0.84
C THR A 93 -5.21 12.33 1.41
N ILE A 94 -6.11 13.07 2.06
CA ILE A 94 -7.42 12.58 2.51
C ILE A 94 -8.46 13.48 1.88
N LEU A 95 -9.33 12.89 1.07
CA LEU A 95 -10.38 13.56 0.32
C LEU A 95 -11.70 13.42 1.08
N ASP A 96 -12.44 14.51 1.19
CA ASP A 96 -13.79 14.51 1.71
C ASP A 96 -14.77 14.27 0.54
N MET A 97 -15.44 13.12 0.55
CA MET A 97 -16.43 12.73 -0.46
C MET A 97 -17.87 12.97 0.05
N GLY A 98 -18.04 13.76 1.10
CA GLY A 98 -19.30 14.07 1.75
C GLY A 98 -19.78 12.97 2.68
N ARG A 99 -20.19 11.82 2.13
CA ARG A 99 -20.69 10.69 2.95
C ARG A 99 -19.57 9.82 3.52
N THR A 100 -18.44 9.77 2.83
CA THR A 100 -17.26 8.99 3.20
C THR A 100 -16.02 9.86 3.03
N LYS A 101 -14.90 9.40 3.58
CA LYS A 101 -13.59 9.97 3.28
C LYS A 101 -12.77 8.96 2.51
N GLU A 102 -11.95 9.43 1.59
CA GLU A 102 -11.05 8.57 0.83
C GLU A 102 -9.60 8.96 1.11
N ALA A 103 -8.78 8.00 1.50
CA ALA A 103 -7.36 8.23 1.73
C ALA A 103 -6.53 7.65 0.59
N LEU A 104 -5.57 8.46 0.14
CA LEU A 104 -4.62 8.10 -0.91
C LEU A 104 -3.22 8.18 -0.31
N LEU A 105 -2.52 7.05 -0.27
CA LEU A 105 -1.14 6.93 0.20
C LEU A 105 -0.26 6.48 -0.96
N VAL A 106 0.69 7.33 -1.36
CA VAL A 106 1.66 7.04 -2.42
C VAL A 106 2.94 6.56 -1.79
N MET A 107 3.38 5.38 -2.17
CA MET A 107 4.55 4.69 -1.63
C MET A 107 5.54 4.37 -2.75
N GLU A 108 6.79 4.11 -2.39
CA GLU A 108 7.70 3.47 -3.34
C GLU A 108 7.15 2.12 -3.83
N TYR A 109 7.44 1.80 -5.08
CA TYR A 109 7.00 0.55 -5.70
C TYR A 109 8.09 -0.51 -5.56
N CYS A 110 7.75 -1.64 -4.94
CA CYS A 110 8.55 -2.85 -4.95
C CYS A 110 8.06 -3.76 -6.09
N ASP A 111 8.95 -4.09 -7.03
CA ASP A 111 8.64 -4.89 -8.22
C ASP A 111 8.27 -6.35 -7.90
N LYS A 112 8.70 -6.85 -6.73
CA LYS A 112 8.45 -8.23 -6.28
C LYS A 112 7.89 -8.26 -4.86
N SER A 113 6.92 -9.14 -4.66
CA SER A 113 6.48 -9.52 -3.31
C SER A 113 7.32 -10.68 -2.78
N MET A 114 7.44 -10.79 -1.45
CA MET A 114 8.11 -11.94 -0.85
C MET A 114 7.46 -13.26 -1.28
N VAL A 115 6.13 -13.30 -1.40
CA VAL A 115 5.39 -14.48 -1.89
C VAL A 115 5.86 -14.87 -3.29
N SER A 116 5.97 -13.91 -4.22
CA SER A 116 6.45 -14.19 -5.58
C SER A 116 7.89 -14.73 -5.60
N VAL A 117 8.75 -14.24 -4.69
CA VAL A 117 10.12 -14.74 -4.53
C VAL A 117 10.10 -16.18 -4.02
N LEU A 118 9.29 -16.48 -3.01
CA LEU A 118 9.12 -17.84 -2.46
C LEU A 118 8.59 -18.82 -3.52
N GLU A 119 7.62 -18.39 -4.33
CA GLU A 119 7.03 -19.20 -5.41
C GLU A 119 8.01 -19.45 -6.56
N SER A 120 8.83 -18.45 -6.92
CA SER A 120 9.82 -18.56 -8.01
C SER A 120 10.89 -19.62 -7.78
N ARG A 121 11.10 -20.03 -6.52
CA ARG A 121 11.98 -21.13 -6.14
C ARG A 121 11.44 -22.50 -6.55
N GLY A 122 10.13 -22.63 -6.76
CA GLY A 122 9.46 -23.90 -6.99
C GLY A 122 9.70 -24.90 -5.85
N ALA A 123 10.01 -26.15 -6.20
CA ALA A 123 10.25 -27.22 -5.24
C ALA A 123 11.64 -27.19 -4.57
N GLY A 124 12.51 -26.24 -4.92
CA GLY A 124 13.86 -26.12 -4.34
C GLY A 124 13.86 -25.63 -2.89
N PHE A 125 15.04 -25.45 -2.32
CA PHE A 125 15.25 -24.79 -1.02
C PHE A 125 16.04 -23.49 -1.20
N PHE A 126 15.84 -22.52 -0.30
CA PHE A 126 16.74 -21.36 -0.25
C PHE A 126 17.99 -21.77 0.49
N GLU A 127 19.12 -21.20 0.10
CA GLU A 127 20.33 -21.33 0.90
C GLU A 127 20.12 -20.67 2.26
N GLU A 128 20.70 -21.24 3.31
CA GLU A 128 20.59 -20.71 4.68
C GLU A 128 20.98 -19.23 4.74
N LYS A 129 22.06 -18.85 4.03
CA LYS A 129 22.51 -17.46 3.94
C LYS A 129 21.45 -16.52 3.37
N GLN A 130 20.69 -16.95 2.36
CA GLN A 130 19.62 -16.13 1.78
C GLN A 130 18.48 -15.92 2.79
N ILE A 131 18.10 -16.98 3.51
CA ILE A 131 17.08 -16.91 4.56
C ILE A 131 17.50 -15.97 5.68
N LEU A 132 18.75 -16.09 6.15
CA LEU A 132 19.30 -15.23 7.21
C LEU A 132 19.33 -13.76 6.82
N LEU A 133 19.66 -13.44 5.56
CA LEU A 133 19.62 -12.07 5.06
C LEU A 133 18.20 -11.50 5.04
N MET A 134 17.23 -12.25 4.51
CA MET A 134 15.81 -11.82 4.53
C MET A 134 15.30 -11.62 5.96
N PHE A 135 15.62 -12.56 6.87
CA PHE A 135 15.20 -12.47 8.26
C PHE A 135 15.84 -11.30 9.00
N ARG A 136 17.13 -11.06 8.81
CA ARG A 136 17.84 -9.89 9.35
C ARG A 136 17.15 -8.59 8.94
N ASP A 137 16.81 -8.45 7.66
CA ASP A 137 16.18 -7.24 7.14
C ASP A 137 14.79 -7.01 7.74
N ILE A 138 14.01 -8.08 7.93
CA ILE A 138 12.74 -8.04 8.67
C ILE A 138 12.96 -7.62 10.13
N CYS A 139 13.94 -8.23 10.81
CA CYS A 139 14.27 -7.88 12.20
C CYS A 139 14.69 -6.43 12.36
N ASN A 140 15.47 -5.89 11.42
CA ASN A 140 15.88 -4.48 11.44
C ASN A 140 14.68 -3.54 11.33
N ALA A 141 13.72 -3.83 10.44
CA ALA A 141 12.49 -3.06 10.33
C ALA A 141 11.67 -3.10 11.63
N VAL A 142 11.46 -4.29 12.20
CA VAL A 142 10.71 -4.47 13.46
C VAL A 142 11.42 -3.79 14.63
N PHE A 143 12.75 -3.88 14.70
CA PHE A 143 13.56 -3.19 15.69
C PHE A 143 13.36 -1.67 15.60
N ALA A 144 13.39 -1.10 14.40
CA ALA A 144 13.14 0.33 14.19
C ALA A 144 11.75 0.78 14.68
N MET A 145 10.73 -0.09 14.56
CA MET A 145 9.39 0.16 15.12
C MET A 145 9.38 0.11 16.65
N HIS A 146 10.04 -0.90 17.24
CA HIS A 146 10.09 -1.09 18.69
C HIS A 146 10.92 0.00 19.40
N CYS A 147 11.87 0.64 18.70
CA CYS A 147 12.67 1.73 19.22
C CYS A 147 11.99 3.11 19.21
N GLN A 148 10.78 3.21 18.66
CA GLN A 148 10.01 4.46 18.73
C GLN A 148 9.59 4.78 20.17
N SER A 149 9.23 6.03 20.43
CA SER A 149 8.68 6.46 21.72
C SER A 149 7.31 7.12 21.50
N PRO A 150 6.20 6.44 21.87
CA PRO A 150 6.13 5.09 22.43
C PRO A 150 6.50 3.98 21.42
N PRO A 151 6.92 2.78 21.88
CA PRO A 151 7.19 1.65 21.00
C PRO A 151 5.99 1.30 20.13
N ILE A 152 6.23 1.05 18.84
CA ILE A 152 5.19 0.70 17.88
C ILE A 152 5.20 -0.81 17.66
N ALA A 153 4.09 -1.48 17.98
CA ALA A 153 3.85 -2.84 17.50
C ALA A 153 3.29 -2.79 16.07
N HIS A 154 3.67 -3.76 15.22
CA HIS A 154 3.16 -3.82 13.84
C HIS A 154 1.66 -4.14 13.75
N ARG A 155 1.11 -4.85 14.74
CA ARG A 155 -0.30 -5.29 14.77
C ARG A 155 -1.23 -4.25 15.40
#